data_AF-A0AAN4WV65-F1
#
_entry.id   AF-A0AAN4WV65-F1
#
_cell.length_a   1.000
_cell.length_b   1.000
_cell.length_c   1.000
_cell.angle_alpha   90.00
_cell.angle_beta   90.00
_cell.angle_gamma   90.00
#
_symmetry.space_group_name_H-M   'P 1'
#
loop_
_entity.id
_entity.type
_entity.pdbx_description
1 polymer ?
#
loop_
_entity_poly.entity_id
_entity_poly.type
_entity_poly.pdbx_seq_one_letter_code
_entity_poly.pdbx_strand_id
1 'polypeptide(L)'
;MPYITTAELAERPGAREIAMVASTQTHPVRDETLMDATLRGTDRSAWTAEQIAAADAALKRVQDAVAEAGALIDGYLVQRGHPLPLQLPPTSTGKSVLTSWARAITRYLLNQNRVTDESKDPIARDYREALKMLGLLAQGKFSLGAADPEAALNTVSTDVRFDGDEPVFGRRQLRYFR
;
A
#
# COMPACT_ATOMS: atom_id res chain seq x y z
N MET A 1 9.98 6.53 -2.04
CA MET A 1 8.98 7.58 -1.75
C MET A 1 7.87 6.94 -0.94
N PRO A 2 7.27 7.61 0.05
CA PRO A 2 6.20 7.00 0.83
C PRO A 2 4.94 6.82 -0.02
N TYR A 3 4.26 5.68 0.14
CA TYR A 3 3.02 5.35 -0.58
C TYR A 3 1.77 6.01 0.00
N ILE A 4 1.91 6.70 1.13
CA ILE A 4 0.87 7.50 1.78
C ILE A 4 1.49 8.76 2.38
N THR A 5 0.74 9.85 2.35
CA THR A 5 1.14 11.13 2.95
C THR A 5 0.47 11.36 4.31
N THR A 6 1.04 12.27 5.11
CA THR A 6 0.44 12.69 6.38
C THR A 6 -0.92 13.37 6.18
N ALA A 7 -1.09 14.12 5.09
CA ALA A 7 -2.36 14.72 4.72
C ALA A 7 -3.43 13.66 4.40
N GLU A 8 -3.07 12.58 3.71
CA GLU A 8 -4.00 11.47 3.46
C GLU A 8 -4.38 10.70 4.73
N LEU A 9 -3.51 10.66 5.74
CA LEU A 9 -3.80 10.11 7.06
C LEU A 9 -4.74 11.02 7.86
N ALA A 10 -4.60 12.34 7.69
CA ALA A 10 -5.52 13.34 8.26
C ALA A 10 -6.92 13.23 7.65
N GLU A 11 -7.04 12.83 6.37
CA GLU A 11 -8.34 12.53 5.76
C GLU A 11 -8.92 11.21 6.28
N ARG A 12 -8.13 10.12 6.30
CA ARG A 12 -8.53 8.81 6.83
C ARG A 12 -7.31 8.14 7.47
N PRO A 13 -7.34 7.67 8.72
CA PRO A 13 -8.48 7.53 9.60
C PRO A 13 -9.03 8.86 10.17
N GLY A 14 -8.27 9.96 10.07
CA GLY A 14 -8.67 11.25 10.63
C GLY A 14 -7.65 11.77 11.64
N ALA A 15 -7.52 13.10 11.74
CA ALA A 15 -6.60 13.76 12.67
C ALA A 15 -6.84 13.36 14.13
N ARG A 16 -8.10 13.15 14.53
CA ARG A 16 -8.44 12.66 15.88
C ARG A 16 -7.80 11.34 16.24
N GLU A 17 -7.93 10.36 15.35
CA GLU A 17 -7.39 9.03 15.60
C GLU A 17 -5.86 9.11 15.65
N ILE A 18 -5.26 9.81 14.69
CA ILE A 18 -3.82 10.01 14.63
C ILE A 18 -3.30 10.70 15.91
N ALA A 19 -3.98 11.74 16.41
CA ALA A 19 -3.61 12.39 17.67
C ALA A 19 -3.60 11.41 18.85
N MET A 20 -4.61 10.53 18.95
CA MET A 20 -4.69 9.54 20.03
C MET A 20 -3.58 8.49 19.95
N VAL A 21 -3.24 8.01 18.76
CA VAL A 21 -2.29 6.88 18.59
C VAL A 21 -0.84 7.32 18.43
N ALA A 22 -0.60 8.53 17.93
CA ALA A 22 0.75 9.07 17.76
C ALA A 22 1.25 9.84 18.99
N SER A 23 0.36 10.25 19.89
CA SER A 23 0.75 10.92 21.12
C SER A 23 1.36 9.96 22.14
N THR A 24 2.21 10.49 23.01
CA THR A 24 2.83 9.74 24.12
C THR A 24 2.26 10.21 25.44
N GLN A 25 2.38 9.40 26.50
CA GLN A 25 1.95 9.81 27.84
C GLN A 25 2.65 11.11 28.30
N THR A 26 3.90 11.31 27.88
CA THR A 26 4.70 12.49 28.19
C THR A 26 4.32 13.71 27.34
N HIS A 27 3.83 13.49 26.11
CA HIS A 27 3.44 14.56 25.17
C HIS A 27 2.07 14.25 24.55
N PRO A 28 0.96 14.46 25.29
CA PRO A 28 -0.38 14.20 24.79
C PRO A 28 -0.84 15.30 23.82
N VAL A 29 -1.25 14.93 22.61
CA VAL A 29 -1.91 15.85 21.67
C VAL A 29 -3.41 15.77 21.91
N ARG A 30 -3.97 16.78 22.60
CA ARG A 30 -5.39 16.81 22.99
C ARG A 30 -6.28 17.48 21.95
N ASP A 31 -5.72 18.39 21.18
CA ASP A 31 -6.46 19.18 20.19
C ASP A 31 -6.37 18.52 18.81
N GLU A 32 -7.52 18.06 18.31
CA GLU A 32 -7.66 17.47 16.99
C GLU A 32 -7.33 18.48 15.87
N THR A 33 -7.73 19.74 16.05
CA THR A 33 -7.54 20.78 15.02
C THR A 33 -6.08 21.16 14.88
N LEU A 34 -5.31 21.17 15.99
CA LEU A 34 -3.86 21.28 15.95
C LEU A 34 -3.21 20.10 15.22
N MET A 35 -3.70 18.88 15.46
CA MET A 35 -3.15 17.70 14.79
C MET A 35 -3.46 17.70 13.30
N ASP A 36 -4.67 18.11 12.90
CA ASP A 36 -5.03 18.24 11.47
C ASP A 36 -4.15 19.28 10.78
N ALA A 37 -3.98 20.45 11.42
CA ALA A 37 -3.11 21.51 10.90
C ALA A 37 -1.65 21.04 10.77
N THR A 38 -1.17 20.26 11.74
CA THR A 38 0.18 19.68 11.74
C THR A 38 0.37 18.65 10.63
N LEU A 39 -0.60 17.76 10.43
CA LEU A 39 -0.53 16.73 9.39
C LEU A 39 -0.63 17.30 7.97
N ARG A 40 -1.40 18.38 7.80
CA ARG A 40 -1.61 19.08 6.52
C ARG A 40 -0.59 20.20 6.25
N GLY A 41 0.20 20.59 7.25
CA GLY A 41 1.17 21.69 7.14
C GLY A 41 0.53 23.07 7.02
N THR A 42 -0.64 23.29 7.63
CA THR A 42 -1.33 24.60 7.61
C THR A 42 -0.89 25.49 8.79
N ASP A 43 -1.46 26.69 8.90
CA ASP A 43 -1.13 27.61 9.98
C ASP A 43 -1.40 27.02 11.37
N ARG A 44 -0.45 27.24 12.29
CA ARG A 44 -0.46 26.79 13.69
C ARG A 44 -0.21 27.91 14.69
N SER A 45 -0.29 29.17 14.24
CA SER A 45 -0.01 30.35 15.07
C SER A 45 -0.95 30.54 16.27
N ALA A 46 -2.13 29.89 16.25
CA ALA A 46 -3.13 29.98 17.30
C ALA A 46 -2.80 29.13 18.56
N TRP A 47 -1.85 28.20 18.48
CA TRP A 47 -1.50 27.29 19.58
C TRP A 47 -0.21 27.71 20.28
N THR A 48 -0.05 27.28 21.54
CA THR A 48 1.16 27.58 22.31
C THR A 48 2.35 26.79 21.78
N ALA A 49 3.57 27.28 22.04
CA ALA A 49 4.80 26.59 21.65
C ALA A 49 4.90 25.16 22.21
N GLU A 50 4.40 24.94 23.44
CA GLU A 50 4.35 23.61 24.06
C GLU A 50 3.40 22.66 23.33
N GLN A 51 2.23 23.15 22.92
CA GLN A 51 1.27 22.37 22.13
C GLN A 51 1.84 22.01 20.76
N ILE A 52 2.48 22.98 20.09
CA ILE A 52 3.15 22.76 18.80
C ILE A 52 4.26 21.72 18.94
N ALA A 53 5.10 21.80 19.99
CA ALA A 53 6.15 20.83 20.23
C ALA A 53 5.63 19.40 20.43
N ALA A 54 4.51 19.24 21.15
CA ALA A 54 3.86 17.93 21.31
C ALA A 54 3.31 17.41 19.98
N ALA A 55 2.71 18.28 19.16
CA ALA A 55 2.21 17.91 17.84
C ALA A 55 3.34 17.56 16.86
N ASP A 56 4.48 18.26 16.91
CA ASP A 56 5.66 17.96 16.10
C ASP A 56 6.29 16.61 16.50
N ALA A 57 6.35 16.30 17.79
CA ALA A 57 6.79 14.98 18.27
C ALA A 57 5.87 13.86 17.76
N ALA A 58 4.55 14.07 17.80
CA ALA A 58 3.59 13.13 17.23
C ALA A 58 3.74 13.00 15.70
N LEU A 59 3.94 14.11 14.99
CA LEU A 59 4.18 14.12 13.54
C LEU A 59 5.40 13.28 13.17
N LYS A 60 6.50 13.42 13.92
CA LYS A 60 7.71 12.62 13.71
C LYS A 60 7.43 11.13 13.82
N ARG A 61 6.70 10.69 14.84
CA ARG A 61 6.30 9.28 15.00
C ARG A 61 5.45 8.78 13.83
N VAL A 62 4.55 9.62 13.32
CA VAL A 62 3.76 9.29 12.11
C VAL A 62 4.67 9.15 10.89
N GLN A 63 5.62 10.08 10.70
CA GLN A 63 6.57 10.03 9.58
C GLN A 63 7.46 8.78 9.63
N ASP A 64 7.96 8.42 10.82
CA ASP A 64 8.75 7.20 11.03
C ASP A 64 7.93 5.94 10.65
N ALA A 65 6.68 5.86 11.11
CA ALA A 65 5.78 4.75 10.76
C ALA A 65 5.44 4.70 9.26
N VAL A 66 5.24 5.85 8.62
CA VAL A 66 5.01 5.94 7.16
C VAL A 66 6.24 5.49 6.38
N ALA A 67 7.43 5.87 6.83
CA ALA A 67 8.69 5.46 6.21
C ALA A 67 8.91 3.95 6.34
N GLU A 68 8.66 3.38 7.52
CA GLU A 68 8.76 1.93 7.76
C GLU A 68 7.74 1.15 6.91
N ALA A 69 6.49 1.62 6.84
CA ALA A 69 5.46 1.04 5.97
C ALA A 69 5.88 1.08 4.49
N GLY A 70 6.49 2.19 4.06
CA GLY A 70 7.04 2.33 2.71
C GLY A 70 8.13 1.32 2.41
N ALA A 71 9.11 1.19 3.32
CA ALA A 71 10.21 0.24 3.18
C ALA A 71 9.73 -1.22 3.14
N LEU A 72 8.70 -1.57 3.92
CA LEU A 72 8.11 -2.91 3.91
C LEU A 72 7.45 -3.22 2.56
N ILE A 73 6.66 -2.28 2.02
CA ILE A 73 6.04 -2.43 0.71
C ILE A 73 7.11 -2.55 -0.39
N ASP A 74 8.14 -1.70 -0.34
CA ASP A 74 9.27 -1.71 -1.26
C ASP A 74 9.94 -3.10 -1.30
N GLY A 75 10.10 -3.76 -0.16
CA GLY A 75 10.64 -5.12 -0.07
C GLY A 75 9.83 -6.14 -0.89
N TYR A 76 8.50 -6.12 -0.80
CA TYR A 76 7.64 -7.01 -1.58
C TYR A 76 7.63 -6.66 -3.08
N LEU A 77 7.74 -5.37 -3.42
CA LEU A 77 7.81 -4.92 -4.81
C LEU A 77 9.10 -5.37 -5.48
N VAL A 78 10.25 -5.22 -4.80
CA VAL A 78 11.55 -5.71 -5.27
C VAL A 78 11.53 -7.23 -5.42
N GLN A 79 10.92 -7.95 -4.48
CA GLN A 79 10.79 -9.41 -4.56
C GLN A 79 10.03 -9.85 -5.82
N ARG A 80 9.04 -9.06 -6.28
CA ARG A 80 8.34 -9.32 -7.54
C ARG A 80 9.17 -8.98 -8.78
N GLY A 81 10.16 -8.11 -8.66
CA GLY A 81 10.97 -7.60 -9.77
C GLY A 81 10.67 -6.16 -10.18
N HIS A 82 9.84 -5.43 -9.42
CA HIS A 82 9.55 -4.02 -9.73
C HIS A 82 10.80 -3.15 -9.56
N PRO A 83 11.11 -2.27 -10.53
CA PRO A 83 12.13 -1.25 -10.34
C PRO A 83 11.63 -0.19 -9.33
N LEU A 84 12.48 0.14 -8.36
CA LEU A 84 12.21 1.23 -7.42
C LEU A 84 12.97 2.51 -7.86
N PRO A 85 12.37 3.70 -7.67
CA PRO A 85 11.04 3.94 -7.12
C PRO A 85 9.92 3.58 -8.11
N LEU A 86 8.92 2.83 -7.64
CA LEU A 86 7.78 2.45 -8.47
C LEU A 86 6.88 3.68 -8.71
N GLN A 87 6.67 4.04 -9.97
CA GLN A 87 5.76 5.11 -10.37
C GLN A 87 4.49 4.50 -10.96
N LEU A 88 3.41 4.50 -10.18
CA LEU A 88 2.09 4.13 -10.67
C LEU A 88 1.36 5.40 -11.14
N PRO A 89 0.72 5.38 -12.32
CA PRO A 89 -0.10 6.50 -12.75
C PRO A 89 -1.29 6.70 -11.77
N PRO A 90 -1.76 7.94 -11.60
CA PRO A 90 -2.90 8.23 -10.74
C PRO A 90 -4.14 7.47 -11.22
N THR A 91 -4.85 6.85 -10.29
CA THR A 91 -6.14 6.19 -10.53
C THR A 91 -7.27 7.21 -10.60
N SER A 92 -8.50 6.78 -10.92
CA SER A 92 -9.69 7.65 -10.93
C SER A 92 -9.97 8.35 -9.58
N THR A 93 -9.44 7.81 -8.48
CA THR A 93 -9.52 8.37 -7.13
C THR A 93 -8.24 9.09 -6.70
N GLY A 94 -7.22 9.14 -7.56
CA GLY A 94 -5.87 9.63 -7.25
C GLY A 94 -5.09 8.74 -6.28
N LYS A 95 -5.66 7.64 -5.80
CA LYS A 95 -5.09 6.77 -4.74
C LYS A 95 -4.90 5.36 -5.25
N SER A 96 -3.71 4.81 -5.05
CA SER A 96 -3.36 3.44 -5.45
C SER A 96 -3.78 2.42 -4.38
N VAL A 97 -3.81 1.13 -4.74
CA VAL A 97 -3.95 0.06 -3.75
C VAL A 97 -2.81 0.06 -2.73
N LEU A 98 -1.61 0.49 -3.12
CA LEU A 98 -0.46 0.65 -2.22
C LEU A 98 -0.73 1.71 -1.14
N THR A 99 -1.46 2.77 -1.48
CA THR A 99 -1.87 3.79 -0.50
C THR A 99 -2.81 3.22 0.56
N SER A 100 -3.68 2.27 0.18
CA SER A 100 -4.55 1.57 1.14
C SER A 100 -3.76 0.67 2.08
N TRP A 101 -2.84 -0.13 1.53
CA TRP A 101 -1.99 -1.03 2.34
C TRP A 101 -1.01 -0.25 3.23
N ALA A 102 -0.40 0.81 2.70
CA ALA A 102 0.46 1.70 3.48
C ALA A 102 -0.29 2.33 4.66
N ARG A 103 -1.57 2.71 4.46
CA ARG A 103 -2.44 3.19 5.53
C ARG A 103 -2.64 2.15 6.62
N ALA A 104 -3.00 0.93 6.25
CA ALA A 104 -3.24 -0.16 7.19
C ALA A 104 -1.98 -0.50 8.00
N ILE A 105 -0.83 -0.59 7.33
CA ILE A 105 0.47 -0.85 7.96
C ILE A 105 0.85 0.29 8.90
N THR A 106 0.81 1.55 8.44
CA THR A 106 1.13 2.72 9.28
C THR A 106 0.25 2.77 10.52
N ARG A 107 -1.06 2.56 10.36
CA ARG A 107 -2.04 2.56 11.46
C ARG A 107 -1.73 1.46 12.47
N TYR A 108 -1.30 0.29 12.01
CA TYR A 108 -0.89 -0.81 12.89
C TYR A 108 0.42 -0.48 13.63
N LEU A 109 1.44 0.01 12.95
CA LEU A 109 2.72 0.42 13.54
C LEU A 109 2.53 1.45 14.67
N LEU A 110 1.63 2.41 14.48
CA LEU A 110 1.30 3.41 15.52
C LEU A 110 0.64 2.77 16.76
N ASN A 111 -0.11 1.68 16.60
CA ASN A 111 -0.87 1.00 17.65
C ASN A 111 -0.19 -0.25 18.24
N GLN A 112 1.06 -0.56 17.91
CA GLN A 112 1.73 -1.82 18.30
C GLN A 112 1.76 -2.11 19.82
N ASN A 113 1.78 -1.07 20.67
CA ASN A 113 1.84 -1.23 22.11
C ASN A 113 0.46 -1.38 22.79
N ARG A 114 -0.60 -1.51 21.99
CA ARG A 114 -1.97 -1.64 22.51
C ARG A 114 -2.21 -3.08 22.98
N VAL A 115 -2.72 -3.21 24.21
CA VAL A 115 -3.17 -4.51 24.73
C VAL A 115 -4.60 -4.75 24.24
N THR A 116 -4.75 -5.41 23.09
CA THR A 116 -6.04 -5.85 22.56
C THR A 116 -6.01 -7.32 22.17
N ASP A 117 -7.18 -7.95 22.20
CA ASP A 117 -7.39 -9.28 21.61
C ASP A 117 -7.22 -9.17 20.08
N GLU A 118 -6.07 -9.64 19.59
CA GLU A 118 -5.66 -9.54 18.18
C GLU A 118 -6.69 -10.16 17.22
N SER A 119 -7.47 -11.14 17.68
CA SER A 119 -8.51 -11.80 16.88
C SER A 119 -9.70 -10.89 16.57
N LYS A 120 -9.93 -9.86 17.37
CA LYS A 120 -11.06 -8.92 17.26
C LYS A 120 -10.65 -7.51 16.88
N ASP A 121 -9.35 -7.24 16.74
CA ASP A 121 -8.85 -5.91 16.42
C ASP A 121 -8.94 -5.64 14.91
N PRO A 122 -9.78 -4.69 14.45
CA PRO A 122 -9.88 -4.35 13.04
C PRO A 122 -8.56 -3.85 12.45
N ILE A 123 -7.72 -3.19 13.25
CA ILE A 123 -6.43 -2.65 12.80
C ILE A 123 -5.45 -3.79 12.51
N ALA A 124 -5.38 -4.78 13.41
CA ALA A 124 -4.55 -5.97 13.21
C ALA A 124 -5.05 -6.83 12.05
N ARG A 125 -6.38 -6.92 11.86
CA ARG A 125 -6.97 -7.59 10.70
C ARG A 125 -6.56 -6.91 9.39
N ASP A 126 -6.77 -5.59 9.28
CA ASP A 126 -6.48 -4.84 8.05
C ASP A 126 -4.97 -4.91 7.71
N TYR A 127 -4.10 -4.90 8.73
CA TYR A 127 -2.66 -5.13 8.56
C TYR A 127 -2.33 -6.51 8.00
N ARG A 128 -2.88 -7.58 8.59
CA ARG A 128 -2.66 -8.96 8.11
C ARG A 128 -3.19 -9.15 6.69
N GLU A 129 -4.34 -8.56 6.38
CA GLU A 129 -4.89 -8.56 5.02
C GLU A 129 -3.96 -7.85 4.03
N ALA A 130 -3.42 -6.69 4.41
CA ALA A 130 -2.42 -5.98 3.59
C ALA A 130 -1.17 -6.83 3.33
N LEU A 131 -0.59 -7.45 4.37
CA LEU A 131 0.57 -8.35 4.23
C LEU A 131 0.26 -9.56 3.34
N LYS A 132 -0.93 -10.15 3.49
CA LYS A 132 -1.36 -11.27 2.65
C LYS A 132 -1.44 -10.85 1.18
N MET A 133 -2.03 -9.70 0.89
CA MET A 133 -2.13 -9.19 -0.49
C MET A 133 -0.76 -8.83 -1.08
N LEU A 134 0.14 -8.25 -0.28
CA LEU A 134 1.53 -8.01 -0.68
C LEU A 134 2.29 -9.32 -0.93
N GLY A 135 2.03 -10.36 -0.14
CA GLY A 135 2.57 -11.70 -0.40
C GLY A 135 2.04 -12.31 -1.70
N LEU A 136 0.75 -12.14 -2.01
CA LEU A 136 0.18 -12.56 -3.29
C LEU A 136 0.76 -11.77 -4.47
N LEU A 137 0.97 -10.47 -4.29
CA LEU A 137 1.65 -9.61 -5.25
C LEU A 137 3.06 -10.14 -5.54
N ALA A 138 3.88 -10.36 -4.51
CA ALA A 138 5.23 -10.89 -4.66
C ALA A 138 5.27 -12.28 -5.33
N GLN A 139 4.22 -13.10 -5.14
CA GLN A 139 4.06 -14.39 -5.83
C GLN A 139 3.53 -14.26 -7.27
N GLY A 140 3.28 -13.05 -7.77
CA GLY A 140 2.66 -12.79 -9.08
C GLY A 140 1.17 -13.12 -9.14
N LYS A 141 0.50 -13.47 -8.03
CA LYS A 141 -0.92 -13.84 -8.00
C LYS A 141 -1.87 -12.65 -7.92
N PHE A 142 -1.33 -11.45 -7.70
CA PHE A 142 -2.08 -10.20 -7.66
C PHE A 142 -1.41 -9.16 -8.56
N SER A 143 -2.19 -8.36 -9.26
CA SER A 143 -1.71 -7.28 -10.13
C SER A 143 -2.10 -5.92 -9.57
N LEU A 144 -1.23 -4.92 -9.74
CA LEU A 144 -1.47 -3.53 -9.34
C LEU A 144 -2.37 -2.76 -10.33
N GLY A 145 -2.93 -3.44 -11.34
CA GLY A 145 -3.83 -2.89 -12.36
C GLY A 145 -3.17 -2.80 -13.73
N ALA A 146 -3.82 -2.12 -14.69
CA ALA A 146 -3.37 -2.09 -16.08
C ALA A 146 -2.00 -1.44 -16.30
N ALA A 147 -1.53 -0.62 -15.35
CA ALA A 147 -0.22 0.04 -15.41
C ALA A 147 0.89 -0.73 -14.67
N ASP A 148 0.60 -1.94 -14.21
CA ASP A 148 1.57 -2.82 -13.57
C ASP A 148 2.53 -3.39 -14.64
N PRO A 149 3.82 -2.99 -14.65
CA PRO A 149 4.76 -3.43 -15.69
C PRO A 149 4.94 -4.95 -15.70
N GLU A 150 4.77 -5.58 -14.54
CA GLU A 150 4.92 -7.02 -14.33
C GLU A 150 3.59 -7.79 -14.51
N ALA A 151 2.49 -7.13 -14.92
CA ALA A 151 1.23 -7.81 -15.22
C ALA A 151 1.30 -8.65 -16.50
N ALA A 152 2.13 -8.24 -17.47
CA ALA A 152 2.32 -8.93 -18.74
C ALA A 152 3.03 -10.28 -18.61
N LEU A 153 3.74 -10.54 -17.50
CA LEU A 153 4.38 -11.84 -17.27
C LEU A 153 3.39 -12.93 -16.86
N ASN A 154 2.19 -12.57 -16.38
CA ASN A 154 1.14 -13.53 -16.07
C ASN A 154 0.27 -13.90 -17.28
N THR A 155 0.41 -13.20 -18.40
CA THR A 155 -0.07 -13.67 -19.70
C THR A 155 0.92 -14.68 -20.30
N VAL A 156 1.28 -15.71 -19.52
CA VAL A 156 1.91 -16.91 -20.09
C VAL A 156 0.85 -17.58 -20.95
N SER A 157 0.91 -17.25 -22.24
CA SER A 157 0.45 -18.02 -23.40
C SER A 157 -0.82 -18.85 -23.20
N THR A 158 -1.99 -18.24 -23.38
CA THR A 158 -3.17 -18.99 -23.85
C THR A 158 -3.06 -19.37 -25.33
N ASP A 159 -1.99 -18.94 -26.02
CA ASP A 159 -1.68 -19.38 -27.37
C ASP A 159 -0.99 -20.75 -27.30
N VAL A 160 -1.78 -21.82 -27.52
CA VAL A 160 -1.28 -23.17 -27.72
C VAL A 160 -1.07 -23.34 -29.21
N ARG A 161 0.19 -23.23 -29.67
CA ARG A 161 0.56 -23.51 -31.06
C ARG A 161 0.94 -24.98 -31.18
N PHE A 162 0.13 -25.71 -31.92
CA PHE A 162 0.46 -27.07 -32.34
C PHE A 162 1.32 -26.97 -33.59
N ASP A 163 2.58 -27.35 -33.47
CA ASP A 163 3.43 -27.66 -34.61
C ASP A 163 3.34 -29.17 -34.86
N GLY A 164 3.18 -29.56 -36.13
CA GLY A 164 2.96 -30.95 -36.52
C GLY A 164 3.29 -31.15 -37.99
N ASP A 165 3.78 -32.34 -38.30
CA ASP A 165 4.12 -32.71 -39.67
C ASP A 165 2.90 -32.64 -40.60
N GLU A 166 3.15 -32.44 -41.90
CA GLU A 166 2.09 -32.33 -42.89
C GLU A 166 1.21 -33.61 -42.87
N PRO A 167 -0.14 -33.50 -42.82
CA PRO A 167 -0.99 -34.65 -42.65
C PRO A 167 -0.85 -35.65 -43.81
N VAL A 168 -0.42 -36.87 -43.48
CA VAL A 168 -0.21 -37.96 -44.45
C VAL A 168 -1.51 -38.33 -45.17
N PHE A 169 -2.66 -38.17 -44.50
CA PHE A 169 -3.97 -38.39 -45.06
C PHE A 169 -4.79 -37.11 -45.03
N GLY A 170 -5.11 -36.59 -46.21
CA GLY A 170 -5.92 -35.39 -46.34
C GLY A 170 -6.50 -35.25 -47.73
N ARG A 171 -7.45 -34.32 -47.89
CA ARG A 171 -8.19 -34.15 -49.15
C ARG A 171 -7.27 -33.75 -50.32
N ARG A 172 -6.11 -33.15 -50.07
CA ARG A 172 -5.09 -32.86 -51.09
C ARG A 172 -4.25 -34.10 -51.43
N GLN A 173 -3.83 -34.85 -50.40
CA GLN A 173 -3.01 -36.06 -50.51
C GLN A 173 -3.76 -37.19 -51.22
N LEU A 174 -5.07 -37.30 -51.01
CA LEU A 174 -5.94 -38.31 -51.65
C LEU A 174 -6.24 -38.02 -53.14
N ARG A 175 -5.85 -36.86 -53.68
CA ARG A 175 -6.04 -36.55 -55.12
C ARG A 175 -5.13 -37.35 -56.04
N TYR A 176 -4.01 -37.85 -55.51
CA TYR A 176 -3.06 -38.65 -56.29
C TYR A 176 -3.44 -40.14 -56.38
N PHE A 177 -4.45 -40.57 -55.61
CA PHE A 177 -4.93 -41.96 -55.59
C PHE A 177 -6.22 -42.16 -56.39
N ARG A 178 -6.63 -41.17 -57.22
CA ARG A 178 -7.82 -41.25 -58.07
C ARG A 178 -7.45 -41.17 -59.54
#